data_AF-A0A7C5PR51-F1
#
_entry.id   AF-A0A7C5PR51-F1
#
_cell.length_a   1.000
_cell.length_b   1.000
_cell.length_c   1.000
_cell.angle_alpha   90.00
_cell.angle_beta   90.00
_cell.angle_gamma   90.00
#
_symmetry.space_group_name_H-M   'P 1'
#
loop_
_entity.id
_entity.type
_entity.pdbx_description
1 polymer ?
#
loop_
_entity_poly.entity_id
_entity_poly.type
_entity_poly.pdbx_seq_one_letter_code
_entity_poly.pdbx_strand_id
1 'polypeptide(L)' 'MPVTPLDELGRDAVAAKGWFGAHKYLLARRAVQLAILGLFMLGPVAGFTILKGNLSASLLFETIPMTDPLLFLQMLAA' A
#
# COMPACT_ATOMS: atom_id res chain seq x y z
N MET A 1 -17.39 1.29 32.28
CA MET A 1 -17.53 0.61 30.97
C MET A 1 -16.61 -0.60 31.02
N PRO A 2 -17.08 -1.84 30.84
CA PRO A 2 -16.17 -2.99 30.77
C PRO A 2 -15.24 -2.79 29.58
N VAL A 3 -13.94 -2.82 29.84
CA VAL A 3 -12.90 -2.71 28.80
C VAL A 3 -12.70 -4.11 28.25
N THR A 4 -13.09 -4.34 27.00
CA THR A 4 -12.82 -5.61 26.33
C THR A 4 -11.31 -5.80 26.23
N PRO A 5 -10.73 -6.91 26.73
CA PRO A 5 -9.32 -7.22 26.56
C PRO A 5 -8.92 -7.18 25.07
N LEU A 6 -7.74 -6.62 24.76
CA LEU A 6 -7.25 -6.50 23.37
C LEU A 6 -7.18 -7.86 22.64
N ASP A 7 -6.99 -8.92 23.42
CA ASP A 7 -6.87 -10.30 22.96
C ASP A 7 -8.19 -10.84 22.39
N GLU A 8 -9.32 -10.31 22.87
CA GLU A 8 -10.66 -10.75 22.49
C GLU A 8 -11.20 -10.01 21.26
N LEU A 9 -10.74 -8.77 21.03
CA LEU A 9 -11.18 -7.90 19.92
C LEU A 9 -11.08 -8.55 18.53
N GLY A 10 -10.02 -9.30 18.26
CA GLY A 10 -9.86 -10.01 16.98
C GLY A 10 -10.81 -11.20 16.83
N ARG A 11 -11.05 -11.93 17.93
CA ARG A 11 -11.94 -13.10 17.96
C ARG A 11 -13.41 -12.68 17.85
N ASP A 12 -13.80 -11.62 18.55
CA ASP A 12 -15.14 -11.03 18.50
C ASP A 12 -15.46 -10.49 17.10
N ALA A 13 -14.50 -9.84 16.45
CA ALA A 13 -14.66 -9.37 15.08
C ALA A 13 -14.88 -10.51 14.08
N VAL A 14 -14.16 -11.63 14.24
CA VAL A 14 -14.35 -12.84 13.42
C VAL A 14 -15.68 -13.52 13.73
N ALA A 15 -16.10 -13.58 14.99
CA ALA A 15 -17.39 -14.16 15.38
C ALA A 15 -18.57 -13.34 14.83
N ALA A 16 -18.49 -12.01 14.86
CA ALA A 16 -19.56 -11.12 14.42
C ALA A 16 -19.64 -10.92 12.89
N LYS A 17 -18.50 -10.92 12.20
CA LYS A 17 -18.42 -10.55 10.76
C LYS A 17 -17.89 -11.67 9.86
N GLY A 18 -17.55 -12.82 10.45
CA GLY A 18 -16.83 -13.90 9.76
C GLY A 18 -15.36 -13.56 9.50
N TRP A 19 -14.57 -14.57 9.13
CA TRP A 19 -13.13 -14.43 8.89
C TRP A 19 -12.83 -13.39 7.80
N PHE A 20 -13.55 -13.45 6.67
CA PHE A 20 -13.33 -12.53 5.55
C PHE A 20 -13.70 -11.08 5.90
N GLY A 21 -14.83 -10.87 6.58
CA GLY A 21 -15.27 -9.54 7.01
C GLY A 21 -14.33 -8.88 8.02
N ALA A 22 -13.71 -9.67 8.90
CA ALA A 22 -12.70 -9.21 9.84
C ALA A 22 -11.35 -8.91 9.17
N HIS A 23 -10.94 -9.69 8.17
CA HIS A 23 -9.61 -9.59 7.55
C HIS A 23 -9.58 -8.82 6.21
N LYS A 24 -10.72 -8.38 5.67
CA LYS A 24 -10.80 -7.72 4.34
C LYS A 24 -9.77 -6.60 4.13
N TYR A 25 -9.54 -5.76 5.15
CA TYR A 25 -8.57 -4.66 5.05
C TYR A 25 -7.12 -5.13 5.19
N LEU A 26 -6.88 -6.21 5.94
CA LEU A 26 -5.56 -6.84 6.02
C LEU A 26 -5.20 -7.46 4.68
N LEU A 27 -6.14 -8.20 4.07
CA LEU A 27 -5.97 -8.78 2.74
C LEU A 27 -5.76 -7.70 1.68
N ALA A 28 -6.57 -6.63 1.69
CA ALA A 28 -6.39 -5.49 0.79
C ALA A 28 -5.00 -4.86 0.96
N ARG A 29 -4.54 -4.67 2.20
CA ARG A 29 -3.19 -4.13 2.47
C ARG A 29 -2.09 -5.04 1.93
N ARG A 30 -2.18 -6.35 2.16
CA ARG A 30 -1.20 -7.32 1.63
C ARG A 30 -1.23 -7.37 0.11
N ALA A 31 -2.41 -7.31 -0.50
CA ALA A 31 -2.57 -7.26 -1.95
C ALA A 31 -1.91 -6.00 -2.53
N VAL A 32 -2.12 -4.83 -1.94
CA VAL A 32 -1.46 -3.58 -2.37
C VAL A 32 0.05 -3.67 -2.25
N GLN A 33 0.56 -4.21 -1.13
CA GLN A 33 2.01 -4.40 -0.93
C GLN A 33 2.61 -5.30 -2.02
N LEU A 34 1.97 -6.44 -2.31
CA LEU A 34 2.42 -7.36 -3.35
C LEU A 34 2.28 -6.76 -4.75
N ALA A 35 1.22 -6.00 -5.02
CA ALA A 35 1.01 -5.33 -6.30
C ALA A 35 2.11 -4.29 -6.57
N ILE A 36 2.45 -3.45 -5.58
CA ILE A 36 3.54 -2.47 -5.71
C ILE A 36 4.87 -3.20 -5.96
N LEU A 37 5.18 -4.22 -5.16
CA LEU A 37 6.40 -5.00 -5.35
C LEU A 37 6.47 -5.62 -6.77
N GLY A 38 5.38 -6.23 -7.23
CA GLY A 38 5.27 -6.79 -8.57
C GLY A 38 5.46 -5.75 -9.67
N LEU A 39 4.92 -4.54 -9.48
CA LEU A 39 5.03 -3.44 -10.45
C LEU A 39 6.47 -2.93 -10.60
N PHE A 40 7.25 -2.94 -9.51
CA PHE A 40 8.68 -2.65 -9.55
C PHE A 40 9.52 -3.83 -10.07
N MET A 41 9.10 -5.07 -9.82
CA MET A 41 9.78 -6.27 -10.31
C MET A 41 9.56 -6.54 -11.81
N LEU A 42 8.49 -5.99 -12.41
CA LEU A 42 8.19 -6.14 -13.84
C LEU A 42 9.30 -5.59 -14.76
N GLY A 43 9.99 -4.52 -14.35
CA GLY A 43 11.12 -3.96 -15.09
C GLY A 43 12.28 -4.97 -15.25
N PRO A 44 12.88 -5.43 -14.14
CA PRO A 44 13.99 -6.40 -14.18
C PRO A 44 13.62 -7.79 -14.74
N VAL A 45 12.40 -8.28 -14.45
CA VAL A 45 12.02 -9.67 -14.76
C VAL A 45 11.45 -9.81 -16.17
N ALA A 46 10.68 -8.82 -16.65
CA ALA A 46 9.96 -8.89 -17.93
C ALA A 46 10.41 -7.84 -18.96
N GLY A 47 11.36 -6.97 -18.62
CA GLY A 47 11.85 -5.89 -19.49
C GLY A 47 10.86 -4.73 -19.67
N PHE A 48 9.70 -4.77 -19.00
CA PHE A 48 8.67 -3.75 -19.07
C PHE A 48 8.69 -2.87 -17.81
N THR A 49 9.13 -1.62 -17.95
CA THR A 49 9.21 -0.69 -16.82
C THR A 49 7.98 0.21 -16.77
N ILE A 50 6.95 -0.20 -16.03
CA ILE A 50 5.73 0.60 -15.83
C ILE A 50 5.96 1.71 -14.81
N LEU A 51 6.65 1.38 -13.70
CA LEU A 51 7.11 2.33 -12.70
C LEU A 51 8.63 2.31 -12.64
N LYS A 52 9.23 3.49 -12.75
CA LYS A 52 10.68 3.69 -12.65
C LYS A 52 10.95 4.73 -11.56
N GLY A 53 11.49 4.32 -10.42
CA GLY A 53 11.58 5.24 -9.28
C GLY A 53 12.11 4.63 -8.01
N ASN A 54 12.04 5.41 -6.93
CA ASN A 54 12.35 5.01 -5.57
C ASN A 54 11.17 5.39 -4.64
N LEU A 55 11.35 5.17 -3.33
CA LEU A 55 10.31 5.44 -2.33
C LEU A 55 9.87 6.91 -2.24
N SER A 56 10.67 7.85 -2.75
CA SER A 56 10.40 9.28 -2.67
C SER A 56 9.77 9.84 -3.96
N ALA A 57 10.08 9.24 -5.12
CA ALA A 57 9.50 9.64 -6.40
C ALA A 57 9.53 8.48 -7.38
N SER A 58 8.43 8.29 -8.12
CA SER A 58 8.35 7.29 -9.19
C SER A 58 7.83 7.89 -10.48
N LEU A 59 8.44 7.55 -11.60
CA LEU A 59 7.98 7.90 -12.94
C LEU A 59 7.10 6.78 -13.46
N LEU A 60 5.86 7.12 -13.81
CA LEU A 60 4.96 6.24 -14.53
C LEU A 60 5.23 6.39 -16.03
N PHE A 61 5.56 5.28 -16.69
CA PHE A 61 5.93 5.22 -18.12
C PHE A 61 7.02 6.22 -18.55
N GLU A 62 7.95 6.54 -17.64
CA GLU A 62 9.01 7.55 -17.84
C GLU A 62 8.52 8.98 -18.09
N THR A 63 7.21 9.24 -18.09
CA THR A 63 6.63 10.53 -18.46
C THR A 63 5.91 11.24 -17.32
N ILE A 64 5.25 10.51 -16.41
CA ILE A 64 4.42 11.12 -15.37
C ILE A 64 5.11 10.96 -14.01
N PRO A 65 5.63 12.04 -13.40
CA PRO A 65 6.21 11.97 -12.07
C PRO A 65 5.10 11.83 -11.01
N MET A 66 5.14 10.74 -10.26
CA MET A 66 4.36 10.49 -9.05
C MET A 66 5.18 10.91 -7.83
N THR A 67 5.47 12.20 -7.73
CA THR A 67 6.08 12.81 -6.54
C THR A 67 4.97 13.17 -5.55
N ASP A 68 5.22 12.96 -4.25
CA ASP A 68 4.27 13.35 -3.21
C ASP A 68 3.99 14.88 -3.24
N PRO A 69 2.74 15.34 -3.09
CA PRO A 69 2.41 16.76 -3.14
C PRO A 69 3.17 17.63 -2.14
N LEU A 70 3.46 17.12 -0.95
CA LEU A 70 4.21 17.87 0.06
C LEU A 70 5.67 18.05 -0.38
N LEU A 71 6.28 16.98 -0.88
CA LEU A 71 7.64 17.02 -1.42
C LEU A 71 7.72 17.96 -2.64
N PHE A 72 6.71 17.93 -3.51
CA PHE A 72 6.60 18.84 -4.65
C PHE A 72 6.53 20.31 -4.22
N LEU A 73 5.67 20.62 -3.24
CA LEU A 73 5.55 21.97 -2.68
C LEU A 73 6.85 22.42 -2.01
N GLN A 74 7.54 21.52 -1.30
CA GLN A 74 8.84 21.80 -0.70
C GLN A 74 9.89 22.17 -1.75
N MET A 75 9.94 21.46 -2.89
CA MET A 75 10.86 21.80 -3.98
C MET A 75 10.55 23.15 -4.64
N LEU A 76 9.27 23.57 -4.67
CA LEU A 76 8.87 24.87 -5.23
C LEU A 76 9.19 26.05 -4.31
N ALA A 77 9.17 25.81 -2.99
CA ALA A 77 9.40 26.83 -1.97
C ALA A 77 10.89 27.03 -1.62
N ALA A 78 11.76 26.09 -2.02
CA ALA A 78 13.21 26.14 -1.83
C ALA A 78 13.90 27.00 -2.88
#